data_AF-A0AAE7J3J7-F1
#
_entry.id   AF-A0AAE7J3J7-F1
#
_cell.length_a   1.000
_cell.length_b   1.000
_cell.length_c   1.000
_cell.angle_alpha   90.00
_cell.angle_beta   90.00
_cell.angle_gamma   90.00
#
_symmetry.space_group_name_H-M   'P 1'
#
loop_
_entity.id
_entity.type
_entity.pdbx_description
1 polymer ?
#
loop_
_entity_poly.entity_id
_entity_poly.type
_entity_poly.pdbx_seq_one_letter_code
_entity_poly.pdbx_strand_id
1 'polypeptide(L)' 'MACAVQPLSCPIRFLCIHRYAPGVPKGGTSPYELQWIGKRGKPVKTKRLIPAERAHAIARKLQGTPGVTVSVL' A
#
# COMPACT_ATOMS: atom_id res chain seq x y z
N MET A 1 -7.20 29.92 -3.42
CA MET A 1 -6.45 28.64 -3.38
C MET A 1 -5.80 28.53 -2.02
N ALA A 2 -6.30 27.65 -1.13
CA ALA A 2 -5.65 27.44 0.16
C ALA A 2 -4.37 26.63 -0.08
N CYS A 3 -3.21 27.26 0.17
CA CYS A 3 -1.94 26.56 0.26
C CYS A 3 -2.02 25.66 1.49
N ALA A 4 -2.26 24.36 1.30
CA ALA A 4 -2.30 23.42 2.41
C ALA A 4 -0.92 23.42 3.09
N VAL A 5 -0.86 24.00 4.28
CA VAL A 5 0.33 23.98 5.14
C VAL A 5 0.70 22.51 5.35
N GLN A 6 1.77 22.07 4.69
CA GLN A 6 2.29 20.73 4.91
C GLN A 6 2.91 20.73 6.31
N PRO A 7 2.50 19.82 7.21
CA PRO A 7 3.11 19.74 8.52
C PRO A 7 4.61 19.47 8.37
N LEU A 8 5.43 20.16 9.19
CA LEU A 8 6.90 20.06 9.17
C LEU A 8 7.42 18.63 9.38
N SER A 9 6.60 17.77 9.97
CA SER A 9 6.82 16.35 10.07
C SER A 9 5.58 15.60 9.57
N CYS A 10 5.80 14.53 8.81
CA CYS A 10 4.73 13.61 8.43
C CYS A 10 5.10 12.19 8.90
N PRO A 11 4.17 11.44 9.52
CA PRO A 11 4.40 10.04 9.79
C PRO A 11 4.70 9.32 8.47
N ILE A 12 5.74 8.48 8.47
CA ILE A 12 6.15 7.70 7.30
C ILE A 12 5.79 6.24 7.50
N ARG A 13 5.38 5.59 6.40
CA ARG A 13 4.95 4.20 6.35
C ARG A 13 5.54 3.50 5.14
N PHE A 14 5.52 2.17 5.16
CA PHE A 14 5.67 1.34 3.97
C PHE A 14 4.29 0.85 3.52
N LEU A 15 4.15 0.63 2.21
CA LEU A 15 2.93 0.09 1.63
C LEU A 15 3.29 -1.14 0.78
N CYS A 16 2.64 -2.25 1.06
CA CYS A 16 2.74 -3.46 0.25
C CYS A 16 1.37 -4.06 -0.07
N ILE A 17 1.35 -4.76 -1.18
CA ILE A 17 0.19 -5.48 -1.72
C ILE A 17 0.55 -6.97 -1.68
N HIS A 18 -0.33 -7.79 -1.12
CA HIS A 18 -0.28 -9.24 -1.29
C HIS A 18 -1.26 -9.62 -2.38
N ARG A 19 -0.76 -10.28 -3.42
CA ARG A 19 -1.56 -10.80 -4.53
C ARG A 19 -1.66 -12.31 -4.43
N TYR A 20 -2.90 -12.80 -4.37
CA TYR A 20 -3.21 -14.22 -4.33
C TYR A 20 -3.56 -14.68 -5.74
N ALA A 21 -3.12 -15.88 -6.11
CA ALA A 21 -3.52 -16.49 -7.37
C ALA A 21 -5.04 -16.77 -7.40
N PRO A 22 -5.67 -16.81 -8.58
CA PRO A 22 -7.09 -17.17 -8.70
C PRO A 22 -7.38 -18.51 -8.00
N GLY A 23 -8.47 -18.58 -7.23
CA GLY A 23 -8.86 -19.77 -6.47
C GLY A 23 -8.11 -19.98 -5.15
N VAL A 24 -7.07 -19.19 -4.84
CA VAL A 24 -6.40 -19.23 -3.54
C VAL A 24 -7.17 -18.35 -2.54
N PRO A 25 -7.54 -18.88 -1.36
CA PRO A 25 -8.21 -18.08 -0.34
C PRO A 25 -7.28 -16.96 0.16
N LYS A 26 -7.89 -15.81 0.51
CA LYS A 26 -7.14 -14.66 1.03
C LYS A 26 -6.78 -14.89 2.50
N GLY A 27 -5.52 -14.62 2.86
CA GLY A 27 -5.07 -14.60 4.25
C GLY A 27 -4.47 -15.92 4.74
N GLY A 28 -4.17 -16.00 6.04
CA GLY A 28 -3.52 -17.17 6.65
C GLY A 28 -2.16 -17.49 6.02
N THR A 29 -1.87 -18.78 5.89
CA THR A 29 -0.64 -19.33 5.29
C THR A 29 -0.72 -19.46 3.77
N SER A 30 -1.75 -18.91 3.13
CA SER A 30 -1.93 -19.00 1.69
C SER A 30 -0.79 -18.29 0.94
N PRO A 31 -0.26 -18.89 -0.14
CA PRO A 31 0.83 -18.29 -0.90
C PRO A 31 0.37 -17.01 -1.58
N TYR A 32 1.24 -16.01 -1.59
CA TYR A 32 1.00 -14.72 -2.23
C TYR A 32 2.27 -14.15 -2.84
N GLU A 33 2.11 -13.32 -3.88
CA GLU A 33 3.17 -12.46 -4.38
C GLU A 33 3.15 -11.13 -3.61
N LEU A 34 4.31 -10.72 -3.07
CA LEU A 34 4.46 -9.45 -2.37
C LEU A 34 4.95 -8.37 -3.33
N GLN A 35 4.19 -7.27 -3.45
CA GLN A 35 4.57 -6.12 -4.25
C GLN A 35 4.64 -4.85 -3.40
N TRP A 36 5.80 -4.19 -3.40
CA TRP A 36 5.99 -2.89 -2.73
C TRP A 36 5.48 -1.75 -3.60
N ILE A 37 4.91 -0.74 -2.96
CA ILE A 37 4.42 0.47 -3.63
C ILE A 37 5.26 1.66 -3.19
N GLY A 38 5.66 2.49 -4.15
CA GLY A 38 6.39 3.73 -3.91
C GLY A 38 5.47 4.94 -3.70
N LYS A 39 6.05 6.10 -3.35
CA LYS A 39 5.33 7.37 -3.13
C LYS A 39 4.37 7.77 -4.27
N ARG A 40 4.71 7.40 -5.52
CA ARG A 40 3.91 7.67 -6.73
C ARG A 40 2.74 6.69 -6.93
N GLY A 41 2.55 5.72 -6.04
CA GLY A 41 1.54 4.66 -6.19
C GLY A 41 1.92 3.59 -7.22
N LYS A 42 3.20 3.55 -7.65
CA LYS A 42 3.70 2.57 -8.62
C LYS A 42 4.43 1.42 -7.91
N PRO A 43 4.40 0.21 -8.49
CA PRO A 43 5.24 -0.90 -8.04
C PRO A 43 6.71 -0.52 -8.00
N VAL A 44 7.40 -0.95 -6.94
CA VAL A 44 8.85 -0.79 -6.76
C VAL A 44 9.45 -2.11 -6.30
N LYS A 45 10.69 -2.37 -6.68
CA LYS A 45 11.40 -3.60 -6.27
C LYS A 45 11.77 -3.58 -4.78
N THR A 46 12.11 -2.41 -4.26
CA THR A 46 12.58 -2.22 -2.87
C THR A 46 11.60 -1.39 -2.06
N LYS A 47 11.56 -1.60 -0.75
CA LYS A 47 10.70 -0.83 0.17
C LYS A 47 11.03 0.67 0.08
N ARG A 48 10.01 1.52 0.05
CA ARG A 48 10.15 2.98 0.02
C ARG A 48 9.31 3.59 1.12
N LEU A 49 9.85 4.58 1.81
CA LEU A 49 9.12 5.39 2.77
C LEU A 49 8.10 6.27 2.03
N ILE A 50 6.86 6.26 2.50
CA ILE A 50 5.74 7.02 1.95
C ILE A 50 5.07 7.80 3.09
N PRO A 51 4.65 9.06 2.88
CA PRO A 51 3.81 9.76 3.85
C PRO A 51 2.56 8.93 4.20
N ALA A 52 2.25 8.80 5.48
CA ALA A 52 1.19 7.92 5.98
C ALA A 52 -0.16 8.22 5.33
N GLU A 53 -0.53 9.50 5.24
CA GLU A 53 -1.76 9.93 4.56
C GLU A 53 -1.84 9.37 3.14
N ARG A 54 -0.73 9.43 2.40
CA ARG A 54 -0.64 8.92 1.04
C ARG A 54 -0.70 7.39 1.00
N ALA A 55 -0.02 6.72 1.91
CA ALA A 55 -0.05 5.26 2.03
C ALA A 55 -1.48 4.76 2.31
N HIS A 56 -2.19 5.38 3.27
CA HIS A 56 -3.58 5.07 3.57
C HIS A 56 -4.54 5.44 2.43
N ALA A 57 -4.32 6.54 1.72
CA ALA A 57 -5.12 6.90 0.55
C ALA A 57 -4.98 5.87 -0.58
N ILE A 58 -3.77 5.37 -0.85
CA ILE A 58 -3.55 4.31 -1.84
C ILE A 58 -4.15 2.98 -1.34
N ALA A 59 -3.95 2.63 -0.07
CA ALA A 59 -4.49 1.42 0.51
C ALA A 59 -6.03 1.37 0.40
N ARG A 60 -6.72 2.47 0.72
CA ARG A 60 -8.18 2.57 0.56
C ARG A 60 -8.65 2.38 -0.88
N LYS A 61 -7.89 2.87 -1.86
CA LYS A 61 -8.22 2.67 -3.30
C LYS A 61 -8.08 1.21 -3.74
N LEU A 62 -7.16 0.47 -3.13
CA LEU A 62 -6.89 -0.92 -3.45
C LEU A 62 -7.73 -1.89 -2.62
N GLN A 63 -8.27 -1.43 -1.49
CA GLN A 63 -9.18 -2.16 -0.64
C GLN A 63 -10.43 -2.55 -1.44
N GLY A 64 -10.83 -3.82 -1.35
CA GLY A 64 -11.95 -4.38 -2.13
C GLY A 64 -11.55 -5.03 -3.45
N THR A 65 -10.30 -4.89 -3.89
CA THR A 65 -9.82 -5.60 -5.09
C THR A 65 -9.84 -7.12 -4.87
N PRO A 66 -10.50 -7.91 -5.74
CA PRO A 66 -10.47 -9.38 -5.67
C PRO A 66 -9.03 -9.91 -5.74
N GLY A 67 -8.74 -10.99 -5.02
CA GLY A 67 -7.38 -11.58 -4.97
C GLY A 67 -6.29 -10.69 -4.35
N VAL A 68 -6.64 -9.57 -3.69
CA VAL A 68 -5.66 -8.65 -3.10
C VAL A 68 -5.95 -8.39 -1.62
N THR A 69 -4.87 -8.31 -0.82
CA THR A 69 -4.85 -7.65 0.49
C THR A 69 -3.74 -6.58 0.51
N VAL A 70 -3.89 -5.58 1.38
CA VAL A 70 -2.97 -4.43 1.43
C VAL A 70 -2.57 -4.20 2.88
N SER A 71 -1.27 -3.98 3.11
CA SER A 71 -0.73 -3.66 4.43
C SER A 71 0.00 -2.33 4.41
N VAL A 72 -0.30 -1.50 5.40
CA VAL A 72 0.42 -0.27 5.72
C VAL A 72 1.24 -0.55 6.98
N LEU A 73 2.58 -0.51 6.86
CA LEU A 73 3.54 -0.80 7.94
C LEU A 73 4.15 0.51 8.47
#